data_AF-A0A2N3IG65-F1
#
_entry.id   AF-A0A2N3IG65-F1
#
_cell.length_a   1.000
_cell.length_b   1.000
_cell.length_c   1.000
_cell.angle_alpha   90.00
_cell.angle_beta   90.00
_cell.angle_gamma   90.00
#
_symmetry.space_group_name_H-M   'P 1'
#
loop_
_entity.id
_entity.type
_entity.pdbx_description
1 polymer ?
#
loop_
_entity_poly.entity_id
_entity_poly.type
_entity_poly.pdbx_seq_one_letter_code
_entity_poly.pdbx_strand_id
1 'polypeptide(L)'
;MRIFLIVVVCLFQVSFAWGQFSQKQKEEVRKLLSYPSVNYSLNINFSTTDYVTPLYPSLDIYELSLEQLEQKLQNNYKDAPIYGRISTLYYQKKDLNQASKYFDKAIPLFREWQQKEPQNPLAYLYVTDYLWSVGNFSLLQEILQEASQKFPNDKAIIAKNFEFSLFAKNDVKTAQNYLENFEKQVETNNLTLLAYKQNLAWWKFLLGARENPANITQSDFSFSEKAFKANPNSIAYGHFYYYCVTASSYENMAKWVLQNSKKINKNDNYLEIIREKDKNRIKLLKEAEQFFLKNLDKAPKSQKTYMLNNLGVVYAFLANSQKSTEYFEKAWQMEKTKNFIEATILMSGIDKQWITAEKYLQQALSENPQELQHLAMLILIYDEKKPNPELLKKYVTQIEQIGSSDELRSKVLAVWNLKQNNLERAEFYLELLPENSGLFYKMIFSALKDDTTSAKKYFEKLWAEDKEDKDLLKAKQILNF
;
A
#
# COMPACT_ATOMS: atom_id res chain seq x y z
N MET A 1 53.86 48.22 -0.24
CA MET A 1 52.73 47.84 -1.12
C MET A 1 52.74 46.38 -1.62
N ARG A 2 53.89 45.70 -1.80
CA ARG A 2 53.91 44.29 -2.26
C ARG A 2 53.60 43.21 -1.20
N ILE A 3 53.73 43.53 0.09
CA ILE A 3 53.42 42.59 1.19
C ILE A 3 51.90 42.53 1.49
N PHE A 4 51.16 43.61 1.21
CA PHE A 4 49.72 43.67 1.45
C PHE A 4 48.91 42.85 0.41
N LEU A 5 49.43 42.69 -0.81
CA LEU A 5 48.76 41.91 -1.87
C LEU A 5 48.89 40.39 -1.66
N ILE A 6 49.97 39.93 -1.02
CA ILE A 6 50.19 38.49 -0.72
C ILE A 6 49.32 38.05 0.46
N VAL A 7 49.09 38.92 1.45
CA VAL A 7 48.19 38.61 2.58
C VAL A 7 46.72 38.61 2.15
N VAL A 8 46.31 39.45 1.19
CA VAL A 8 44.93 39.45 0.66
C VAL A 8 44.67 38.26 -0.27
N VAL A 9 45.65 37.77 -1.03
CA VAL A 9 45.52 36.55 -1.85
C VAL A 9 45.57 35.28 -0.99
N CYS A 10 46.37 35.24 0.07
CA CYS A 10 46.36 34.12 1.03
C CYS A 10 45.11 34.09 1.92
N LEU A 11 44.55 35.24 2.31
CA LEU A 11 43.29 35.29 3.06
C LEU A 11 42.06 34.98 2.18
N PHE A 12 42.09 35.27 0.89
CA PHE A 12 41.05 34.82 -0.05
C PHE A 12 41.15 33.32 -0.41
N GLN A 13 42.33 32.70 -0.34
CA GLN A 13 42.50 31.26 -0.57
C GLN A 13 42.26 30.39 0.67
N VAL A 14 42.27 30.95 1.88
CA VAL A 14 41.96 30.21 3.12
C VAL A 14 40.46 30.29 3.50
N SER A 15 39.72 31.23 2.89
CA SER A 15 38.29 31.43 3.16
C SER A 15 37.35 30.59 2.27
N PHE A 16 37.87 29.94 1.22
CA PHE A 16 37.18 28.81 0.61
C PHE A 16 37.42 27.58 1.49
N ALA A 17 36.65 27.57 2.56
CA ALA A 17 36.50 26.47 3.50
C ALA A 17 36.52 25.15 2.74
N TRP A 18 37.56 24.37 3.02
CA TRP A 18 37.60 22.97 2.65
C TRP A 18 36.39 22.36 3.34
N GLY A 19 35.35 22.03 2.57
CA GLY A 19 34.21 21.29 3.08
C GLY A 19 34.72 20.10 3.88
N GLN A 20 34.10 19.82 5.03
CA GLN A 20 34.52 18.71 5.89
C GLN A 20 34.47 17.36 5.15
N PHE A 21 33.67 17.27 4.08
CA PHE A 21 33.72 16.18 3.12
C PHE A 21 34.37 16.63 1.81
N SER A 22 35.34 15.85 1.33
CA SER A 22 35.94 16.03 0.01
C SER A 22 34.91 15.84 -1.11
N GLN A 23 35.15 16.45 -2.27
CA GLN A 23 34.29 16.26 -3.46
C GLN A 23 34.13 14.78 -3.83
N LYS A 24 35.21 14.00 -3.70
CA LYS A 24 35.16 12.53 -3.89
C LYS A 24 34.19 11.86 -2.92
N GLN A 25 34.20 12.23 -1.63
CA GLN A 25 33.25 11.67 -0.66
C GLN A 25 31.80 12.07 -1.00
N LYS A 26 31.59 13.32 -1.42
CA LYS A 26 30.27 13.80 -1.88
C LYS A 26 29.77 13.05 -3.11
N GLU A 27 30.64 12.75 -4.06
CA GLU A 27 30.29 11.94 -5.24
C GLU A 27 30.00 10.49 -4.87
N GLU A 28 30.82 9.87 -4.01
CA GLU A 28 30.63 8.49 -3.56
C GLU A 28 29.34 8.34 -2.74
N VAL A 29 29.02 9.28 -1.84
CA VAL A 29 27.76 9.23 -1.08
C VAL A 29 26.55 9.46 -1.99
N ARG A 30 26.67 10.27 -3.05
CA ARG A 30 25.61 10.46 -4.05
C ARG A 30 25.33 9.16 -4.82
N LYS A 31 26.35 8.32 -5.06
CA LYS A 31 26.17 6.99 -5.69
C LYS A 31 25.37 6.01 -4.81
N LEU A 32 25.21 6.30 -3.52
CA LEU A 32 24.33 5.53 -2.63
C LEU A 32 22.85 5.92 -2.77
N LEU A 33 22.53 7.01 -3.48
CA LEU A 33 21.13 7.41 -3.70
C LEU A 33 20.41 6.42 -4.61
N SER A 34 19.47 5.71 -4.03
CA SER A 34 18.40 5.00 -4.72
C SER A 34 17.09 5.77 -4.58
N TYR A 35 16.19 5.62 -5.55
CA TYR A 35 14.83 6.10 -5.34
C TYR A 35 14.19 5.36 -4.17
N PRO A 36 13.30 6.02 -3.40
CA PRO A 36 12.56 5.35 -2.33
C PRO A 36 11.89 4.10 -2.89
N SER A 37 11.91 3.03 -2.09
CA SER A 37 11.14 1.84 -2.41
C SER A 37 9.70 2.26 -2.62
N VAL A 38 9.23 2.15 -3.86
CA VAL A 38 7.82 2.23 -4.15
C VAL A 38 7.26 0.93 -3.60
N ASN A 39 6.74 1.01 -2.38
CA ASN A 39 6.10 -0.13 -1.76
C ASN A 39 4.78 -0.35 -2.49
N TYR A 40 4.85 -1.12 -3.57
CA TYR A 40 3.75 -2.00 -3.87
C TYR A 40 3.74 -2.98 -2.71
N SER A 41 2.89 -2.72 -1.72
CA SER A 41 2.41 -3.83 -0.92
C SER A 41 2.01 -4.86 -1.95
N LEU A 42 2.43 -6.11 -1.75
CA LEU A 42 1.79 -7.23 -2.41
C LEU A 42 0.38 -7.35 -1.78
N ASN A 43 -0.39 -6.26 -1.87
CA ASN A 43 -1.82 -6.25 -2.05
C ASN A 43 -2.05 -6.85 -3.45
N ILE A 44 -1.65 -8.13 -3.62
CA ILE A 44 -2.69 -9.10 -3.98
C ILE A 44 -3.74 -8.73 -2.96
N ASN A 45 -4.74 -7.96 -3.36
CA ASN A 45 -5.71 -7.42 -2.43
C ASN A 45 -6.37 -8.66 -1.90
N PHE A 46 -5.80 -9.14 -0.80
CA PHE A 46 -6.25 -10.22 0.02
C PHE A 46 -7.42 -9.59 0.79
N SER A 47 -8.34 -9.03 0.00
CA SER A 47 -9.52 -8.34 0.39
C SER A 47 -10.53 -9.44 0.47
N THR A 48 -10.70 -9.89 1.70
CA THR A 48 -11.74 -10.86 1.99
C THR A 48 -13.14 -10.24 1.89
N THR A 49 -13.26 -8.99 1.42
CA THR A 49 -14.51 -8.25 1.18
C THR A 49 -15.53 -9.04 0.36
N ASP A 50 -15.10 -9.90 -0.56
CA ASP A 50 -16.02 -10.73 -1.35
C ASP A 50 -16.56 -11.95 -0.61
N TYR A 51 -15.94 -12.31 0.52
CA TYR A 51 -16.47 -13.27 1.49
C TYR A 51 -17.25 -12.56 2.61
N VAL A 52 -17.20 -11.23 2.68
CA VAL A 52 -18.05 -10.44 3.57
C VAL A 52 -19.45 -10.40 2.97
N THR A 53 -20.32 -11.23 3.50
CA THR A 53 -21.75 -11.13 3.21
C THR A 53 -22.22 -9.76 3.72
N PRO A 54 -22.94 -8.96 2.91
CA PRO A 54 -23.48 -7.68 3.36
C PRO A 54 -24.23 -7.86 4.69
N LEU A 55 -23.76 -7.18 5.74
CA LEU A 55 -24.37 -7.27 7.07
C LEU A 55 -25.61 -6.39 7.21
N TYR A 56 -25.85 -5.52 6.21
CA TYR A 56 -27.00 -4.63 6.04
C TYR A 56 -27.29 -4.47 4.54
N PRO A 57 -28.50 -4.03 4.15
CA PRO A 57 -28.88 -3.90 2.75
C PRO A 57 -27.94 -2.98 1.97
N SER A 58 -27.45 -3.46 0.82
CA SER A 58 -26.83 -2.57 -0.17
C SER A 58 -27.90 -1.64 -0.74
N LEU A 59 -27.50 -0.41 -1.06
CA LEU A 59 -28.38 0.53 -1.75
C LEU A 59 -28.21 0.36 -3.26
N ASP A 60 -29.31 0.34 -4.00
CA ASP A 60 -29.33 0.29 -5.48
C ASP A 60 -28.80 1.58 -6.14
N ILE A 61 -28.02 2.38 -5.41
CA ILE A 61 -27.45 3.65 -5.84
C ILE A 61 -25.98 3.52 -6.25
N TYR A 62 -25.30 2.44 -5.86
CA TYR A 62 -23.87 2.29 -6.13
C TYR A 62 -23.55 2.08 -7.62
N GLU A 63 -24.49 1.53 -8.39
CA GLU A 63 -24.35 1.30 -9.83
C GLU A 63 -24.87 2.46 -10.70
N LEU A 64 -25.48 3.48 -10.08
CA LEU A 64 -26.09 4.59 -10.81
C LEU A 64 -25.06 5.64 -11.24
N SER A 65 -25.31 6.26 -12.39
CA SER A 65 -24.57 7.43 -12.87
C SER A 65 -24.88 8.67 -12.02
N LEU A 66 -24.05 9.71 -12.13
CA LEU A 66 -24.30 11.00 -11.47
C LEU A 66 -25.69 11.56 -11.83
N GLU A 67 -26.06 11.54 -13.11
CA GLU A 67 -27.35 12.02 -13.59
C GLU A 67 -28.51 11.22 -13.00
N GLN A 68 -28.39 9.89 -12.96
CA GLN A 68 -29.42 9.02 -12.38
C GLN A 68 -29.56 9.24 -10.86
N LEU A 69 -28.46 9.53 -10.16
CA LEU A 69 -28.48 9.85 -8.73
C LEU A 69 -29.19 11.19 -8.49
N GLU A 70 -28.88 12.21 -9.28
CA GLU A 70 -29.50 13.54 -9.15
C GLU A 70 -31.02 13.49 -9.43
N GLN A 71 -31.46 12.70 -10.41
CA GLN A 71 -32.88 12.48 -10.70
C GLN A 71 -33.64 11.77 -9.57
N LYS A 72 -32.93 11.02 -8.71
CA LYS A 72 -33.52 10.30 -7.57
C LYS A 72 -33.65 11.15 -6.31
N LEU A 73 -33.07 12.34 -6.26
CA LEU A 73 -33.15 13.22 -5.08
C LEU A 73 -34.59 13.67 -4.85
N GLN A 74 -35.07 13.49 -3.63
CA GLN A 74 -36.42 13.89 -3.20
C GLN A 74 -36.40 15.10 -2.24
N ASN A 75 -35.21 15.65 -1.99
CA ASN A 75 -34.90 16.71 -1.03
C ASN A 75 -35.38 16.40 0.39
N ASN A 76 -35.09 15.19 0.89
CA ASN A 76 -35.37 14.81 2.28
C ASN A 76 -34.17 14.11 2.94
N TYR A 77 -34.26 13.84 4.25
CA TYR A 77 -33.15 13.23 5.02
C TYR A 77 -32.72 11.83 4.53
N LYS A 78 -33.60 11.10 3.82
CA LYS A 78 -33.25 9.78 3.24
C LYS A 78 -32.43 9.90 1.96
N ASP A 79 -32.24 11.11 1.43
CA ASP A 79 -31.30 11.36 0.34
C ASP A 79 -29.84 11.40 0.82
N ALA A 80 -29.57 11.33 2.12
CA ALA A 80 -28.21 11.41 2.66
C ALA A 80 -27.22 10.44 1.97
N PRO A 81 -27.57 9.15 1.73
CA PRO A 81 -26.70 8.24 0.98
C PRO A 81 -26.51 8.63 -0.49
N ILE A 82 -27.52 9.24 -1.13
CA ILE A 82 -27.44 9.71 -2.53
C ILE A 82 -26.45 10.87 -2.61
N TYR A 83 -26.59 11.87 -1.73
CA TYR A 83 -25.64 12.98 -1.62
C TYR A 83 -24.22 12.49 -1.33
N GLY A 84 -24.07 11.52 -0.41
CA GLY A 84 -22.79 10.89 -0.11
C GLY A 84 -22.18 10.21 -1.34
N ARG A 85 -22.96 9.41 -2.06
CA ARG A 85 -22.50 8.73 -3.29
C ARG A 85 -22.07 9.72 -4.38
N ILE A 86 -22.83 10.79 -4.60
CA ILE A 86 -22.47 11.84 -5.56
C ILE A 86 -21.14 12.49 -5.16
N SER A 87 -20.97 12.82 -3.88
CA SER A 87 -19.72 13.36 -3.35
C SER A 87 -18.54 12.42 -3.60
N THR A 88 -18.66 11.11 -3.31
CA THR A 88 -17.63 10.11 -3.59
C THR A 88 -17.29 10.03 -5.09
N LEU A 89 -18.28 10.12 -5.98
CA LEU A 89 -18.04 10.11 -7.43
C LEU A 89 -17.27 11.34 -7.90
N TYR A 90 -17.58 12.52 -7.39
CA TYR A 90 -16.78 13.74 -7.67
C TYR A 90 -15.38 13.66 -7.07
N TYR A 91 -15.25 13.11 -5.86
CA TYR A 91 -13.95 12.86 -5.23
C TYR A 91 -13.08 11.92 -6.06
N GLN A 92 -13.66 10.84 -6.60
CA GLN A 92 -13.00 9.92 -7.52
C GLN A 92 -12.55 10.60 -8.82
N LYS A 93 -13.36 11.54 -9.33
CA LYS A 93 -13.02 12.40 -10.48
C LYS A 93 -12.03 13.53 -10.14
N LYS A 94 -11.59 13.64 -8.88
CA LYS A 94 -10.72 14.70 -8.36
C LYS A 94 -11.31 16.12 -8.46
N ASP A 95 -12.62 16.24 -8.64
CA ASP A 95 -13.33 17.53 -8.53
C ASP A 95 -13.66 17.78 -7.05
N LEU A 96 -12.66 18.27 -6.31
CA LEU A 96 -12.76 18.46 -4.86
C LEU A 96 -13.80 19.52 -4.48
N ASN A 97 -14.04 20.51 -5.35
CA ASN A 97 -15.03 21.55 -5.10
C ASN A 97 -16.44 20.98 -5.11
N GLN A 98 -16.79 20.18 -6.13
CA GLN A 98 -18.08 19.50 -6.15
C GLN A 98 -18.15 18.43 -5.04
N ALA A 99 -17.08 17.66 -4.83
CA ALA A 99 -17.06 16.66 -3.76
C ALA A 99 -17.39 17.27 -2.39
N SER A 100 -16.77 18.41 -2.05
CA SER A 100 -17.04 19.17 -0.81
C SER A 100 -18.47 19.67 -0.76
N LYS A 101 -19.00 20.26 -1.84
CA LYS A 101 -20.39 20.76 -1.89
C LYS A 101 -21.42 19.67 -1.57
N TYR A 102 -21.25 18.46 -2.12
CA TYR A 102 -22.17 17.36 -1.82
C TYR A 102 -21.88 16.72 -0.44
N PHE A 103 -20.64 16.79 0.04
CA PHE A 103 -20.28 16.39 1.41
C PHE A 103 -20.98 17.24 2.46
N ASP A 104 -20.93 18.56 2.30
CA ASP A 104 -21.55 19.53 3.21
C ASP A 104 -23.08 19.38 3.27
N LYS A 105 -23.68 18.80 2.22
CA LYS A 105 -25.11 18.42 2.20
C LYS A 105 -25.38 17.06 2.83
N ALA A 106 -24.53 16.06 2.59
CA ALA A 106 -24.77 14.69 3.05
C ALA A 106 -24.75 14.58 4.58
N ILE A 107 -23.76 15.19 5.24
CA ILE A 107 -23.54 15.02 6.68
C ILE A 107 -24.72 15.54 7.52
N PRO A 108 -25.26 16.75 7.32
CA PRO A 108 -26.44 17.21 8.06
C PRO A 108 -27.66 16.31 7.87
N LEU A 109 -27.88 15.77 6.66
CA LEU A 109 -29.00 14.86 6.39
C LEU A 109 -28.83 13.51 7.09
N PHE A 110 -27.62 12.97 7.19
CA PHE A 110 -27.35 11.78 8.00
C PHE A 110 -27.65 12.03 9.48
N ARG A 111 -27.27 13.21 10.01
CA ARG A 111 -27.60 13.60 11.40
C ARG A 111 -29.10 13.73 11.61
N GLU A 112 -29.81 14.34 10.66
CA GLU A 112 -31.28 14.41 10.70
C GLU A 112 -31.92 13.01 10.66
N TRP A 113 -31.39 12.10 9.84
CA TRP A 113 -31.86 10.71 9.80
C TRP A 113 -31.67 10.01 11.15
N GLN A 114 -30.47 10.11 11.74
CA GLN A 114 -30.17 9.53 13.05
C GLN A 114 -31.08 10.07 14.16
N GLN A 115 -31.49 11.34 14.09
CA GLN A 115 -32.42 11.95 15.05
C GLN A 115 -33.86 11.50 14.84
N LYS A 116 -34.33 11.42 13.59
CA LYS A 116 -35.71 11.01 13.26
C LYS A 116 -35.96 9.52 13.41
N GLU A 117 -34.94 8.70 13.16
CA GLU A 117 -35.01 7.24 13.25
C GLU A 117 -33.93 6.69 14.20
N PRO A 118 -33.98 7.03 15.51
CA PRO A 118 -32.88 6.75 16.42
C PRO A 118 -32.62 5.26 16.65
N GLN A 119 -33.61 4.39 16.42
CA GLN A 119 -33.46 2.95 16.58
C GLN A 119 -33.02 2.26 15.27
N ASN A 120 -32.73 3.02 14.22
CA ASN A 120 -32.31 2.49 12.92
C ASN A 120 -30.77 2.55 12.78
N PRO A 121 -30.06 1.41 12.80
CA PRO A 121 -28.60 1.41 12.67
C PRO A 121 -28.13 1.80 11.26
N LEU A 122 -29.00 1.77 10.24
CA LEU A 122 -28.62 2.05 8.84
C LEU A 122 -28.12 3.48 8.64
N ALA A 123 -28.69 4.46 9.35
CA ALA A 123 -28.24 5.84 9.26
C ALA A 123 -26.79 6.00 9.73
N TYR A 124 -26.35 5.17 10.68
CA TYR A 124 -24.97 5.11 11.14
C TYR A 124 -24.09 4.33 10.16
N LEU A 125 -24.54 3.17 9.69
CA LEU A 125 -23.77 2.33 8.77
C LEU A 125 -23.49 3.00 7.41
N TYR A 126 -24.47 3.69 6.83
CA TYR A 126 -24.25 4.34 5.54
C TYR A 126 -23.36 5.58 5.65
N VAL A 127 -23.44 6.33 6.75
CA VAL A 127 -22.53 7.47 6.93
C VAL A 127 -21.10 6.99 7.22
N THR A 128 -20.90 5.85 7.88
CA THR A 128 -19.54 5.32 8.11
C THR A 128 -18.87 4.87 6.82
N ASP A 129 -19.58 4.19 5.92
CA ASP A 129 -19.08 3.86 4.58
C ASP A 129 -18.70 5.11 3.78
N TYR A 130 -19.56 6.12 3.86
CA TYR A 130 -19.32 7.39 3.19
C TYR A 130 -18.06 8.08 3.73
N LEU A 131 -17.97 8.25 5.05
CA LEU A 131 -16.83 8.89 5.72
C LEU A 131 -15.52 8.14 5.47
N TRP A 132 -15.58 6.81 5.39
CA TRP A 132 -14.46 5.98 4.96
C TRP A 132 -13.99 6.36 3.55
N SER A 133 -14.92 6.45 2.60
CA SER A 133 -14.61 6.70 1.19
C SER A 133 -13.94 8.04 0.93
N VAL A 134 -14.24 9.05 1.75
CA VAL A 134 -13.66 10.40 1.69
C VAL A 134 -12.51 10.61 2.68
N GLY A 135 -12.13 9.58 3.45
CA GLY A 135 -11.01 9.61 4.38
C GLY A 135 -11.22 10.48 5.62
N ASN A 136 -12.45 10.83 5.98
CA ASN A 136 -12.74 11.62 7.18
C ASN A 136 -12.77 10.73 8.43
N PHE A 137 -11.60 10.23 8.83
CA PHE A 137 -11.46 9.25 9.91
C PHE A 137 -11.77 9.80 11.31
N SER A 138 -11.64 11.12 11.50
CA SER A 138 -12.01 11.77 12.77
C SER A 138 -13.51 11.68 13.03
N LEU A 139 -14.33 12.11 12.06
CA LEU A 139 -15.78 12.03 12.17
C LEU A 139 -16.26 10.58 12.13
N LEU A 140 -15.60 9.72 11.33
CA LEU A 140 -15.90 8.28 11.32
C LEU A 140 -15.78 7.65 12.72
N GLN A 141 -14.71 7.97 13.45
CA GLN A 141 -14.51 7.48 14.81
C GLN A 141 -15.63 7.92 15.75
N GLU A 142 -16.03 9.19 15.67
CA GLU A 142 -17.13 9.75 16.48
C GLU A 142 -18.44 8.99 16.21
N ILE A 143 -18.81 8.82 14.94
CA ILE A 143 -20.02 8.08 14.54
C ILE A 143 -19.97 6.63 15.05
N LEU A 144 -18.85 5.95 14.88
CA LEU A 144 -18.70 4.55 15.30
C LEU A 144 -18.79 4.39 16.82
N GLN A 145 -18.28 5.37 17.57
CA GLN A 145 -18.40 5.39 19.04
C GLN A 145 -19.86 5.58 19.46
N GLU A 146 -20.57 6.54 18.86
CA GLU A 146 -22.00 6.77 19.10
C GLU A 146 -22.83 5.51 18.77
N ALA A 147 -22.57 4.92 17.59
CA ALA A 147 -23.27 3.72 17.15
C ALA A 147 -23.00 2.51 18.06
N SER A 148 -21.77 2.34 18.54
CA SER A 148 -21.40 1.25 19.46
C SER A 148 -22.11 1.35 20.81
N GLN A 149 -22.33 2.57 21.30
CA GLN A 149 -23.06 2.79 22.56
C GLN A 149 -24.55 2.46 22.39
N LYS A 150 -25.12 2.82 21.24
CA LYS A 150 -26.55 2.65 20.96
C LYS A 150 -26.93 1.24 20.51
N PHE A 151 -26.03 0.59 19.77
CA PHE A 151 -26.22 -0.73 19.16
C PHE A 151 -25.06 -1.67 19.50
N PRO A 152 -24.78 -1.95 20.79
CA PRO A 152 -23.60 -2.70 21.22
C PRO A 152 -23.54 -4.15 20.71
N ASN A 153 -24.69 -4.70 20.32
CA ASN A 153 -24.85 -6.06 19.81
C ASN A 153 -25.23 -6.10 18.32
N ASP A 154 -25.17 -4.98 17.61
CA ASP A 154 -25.41 -5.01 16.16
C ASP A 154 -24.15 -5.50 15.44
N LYS A 155 -24.29 -6.64 14.76
CA LYS A 155 -23.19 -7.31 14.05
C LYS A 155 -22.52 -6.43 12.99
N ALA A 156 -23.28 -5.56 12.32
CA ALA A 156 -22.74 -4.67 11.29
C ALA A 156 -21.91 -3.55 11.92
N ILE A 157 -22.38 -2.97 13.02
CA ILE A 157 -21.63 -1.98 13.79
C ILE A 157 -20.34 -2.58 14.36
N ILE A 158 -20.40 -3.78 14.92
CA ILE A 158 -19.20 -4.47 15.43
C ILE A 158 -18.19 -4.73 14.30
N ALA A 159 -18.67 -5.20 13.14
CA ALA A 159 -17.84 -5.40 11.96
C ALA A 159 -17.18 -4.09 11.47
N LYS A 160 -17.91 -2.98 11.42
CA LYS A 160 -17.33 -1.68 11.04
C LYS A 160 -16.29 -1.18 12.04
N ASN A 161 -16.50 -1.42 13.33
CA ASN A 161 -15.51 -1.11 14.35
C ASN A 161 -14.25 -1.98 14.24
N PHE A 162 -14.40 -3.27 13.88
CA PHE A 162 -13.29 -4.14 13.54
C PHE A 162 -12.50 -3.58 12.35
N GLU A 163 -13.16 -3.27 11.24
CA GLU A 163 -12.53 -2.74 10.02
C GLU A 163 -11.79 -1.43 10.31
N PHE A 164 -12.42 -0.49 11.02
CA PHE A 164 -11.80 0.79 11.37
C PHE A 164 -10.61 0.65 12.31
N SER A 165 -10.73 -0.19 13.33
CA SER A 165 -9.62 -0.45 14.25
C SER A 165 -8.43 -1.08 13.52
N LEU A 166 -8.68 -2.03 12.62
CA LEU A 166 -7.64 -2.75 11.93
C LEU A 166 -6.98 -1.92 10.83
N PHE A 167 -7.75 -1.40 9.88
CA PHE A 167 -7.20 -0.81 8.66
C PHE A 167 -6.90 0.68 8.77
N ALA A 168 -7.69 1.46 9.54
CA ALA A 168 -7.48 2.90 9.67
C ALA A 168 -6.56 3.24 10.85
N LYS A 169 -6.69 2.51 11.97
CA LYS A 169 -5.93 2.79 13.19
C LYS A 169 -4.70 1.90 13.41
N ASN A 170 -4.58 0.79 12.67
CA ASN A 170 -3.59 -0.26 12.93
C ASN A 170 -3.63 -0.78 14.39
N ASP A 171 -4.79 -0.69 15.05
CA ASP A 171 -5.01 -1.12 16.43
C ASP A 171 -5.49 -2.57 16.46
N VAL A 172 -4.53 -3.49 16.32
CA VAL A 172 -4.74 -4.94 16.28
C VAL A 172 -5.44 -5.46 17.53
N LYS A 173 -5.13 -4.89 18.70
CA LYS A 173 -5.69 -5.35 19.98
C LYS A 173 -7.18 -5.03 20.04
N THR A 174 -7.55 -3.80 19.71
CA THR A 174 -8.96 -3.40 19.66
C THR A 174 -9.72 -4.15 18.57
N ALA A 175 -9.11 -4.34 17.38
CA ALA A 175 -9.70 -5.15 16.32
C ALA A 175 -9.96 -6.61 16.78
N GLN A 176 -8.99 -7.25 17.44
CA GLN A 176 -9.16 -8.60 18.01
C GLN A 176 -10.38 -8.68 18.94
N ASN A 177 -10.56 -7.71 19.84
CA ASN A 177 -11.69 -7.69 20.76
C ASN A 177 -13.04 -7.59 20.03
N TYR A 178 -13.13 -6.75 18.98
CA TYR A 178 -14.34 -6.66 18.16
C TYR A 178 -14.60 -7.95 17.39
N LEU A 179 -13.57 -8.61 16.89
CA LEU A 179 -13.70 -9.89 16.18
C LEU A 179 -14.19 -11.01 17.11
N GLU A 180 -13.70 -11.07 18.34
CA GLU A 180 -14.18 -12.02 19.35
C GLU A 180 -15.64 -11.77 19.76
N ASN A 181 -16.08 -10.51 19.77
CA ASN A 181 -17.49 -10.18 19.97
C ASN A 181 -18.32 -10.62 18.75
N PHE A 182 -17.86 -10.31 17.53
CA PHE A 182 -18.53 -10.70 16.29
C PHE A 182 -18.69 -12.23 16.18
N GLU A 183 -17.66 -13.00 16.55
CA GLU A 183 -17.68 -14.47 16.54
C GLU A 183 -18.80 -15.05 17.40
N LYS A 184 -19.17 -14.40 18.52
CA LYS A 184 -20.28 -14.84 19.39
C LYS A 184 -21.65 -14.62 18.76
N GLN A 185 -21.74 -13.81 17.72
CA GLN A 185 -23.01 -13.40 17.09
C GLN A 185 -23.26 -14.06 15.73
N VAL A 186 -22.31 -14.85 15.23
CA VAL A 186 -22.41 -15.51 13.93
C VAL A 186 -22.05 -16.98 14.03
N GLU A 187 -22.42 -17.77 13.03
CA GLU A 187 -22.14 -19.20 12.99
C GLU A 187 -20.64 -19.48 12.85
N THR A 188 -20.16 -20.61 13.41
CA THR A 188 -18.74 -21.01 13.52
C THR A 188 -17.97 -21.09 12.19
N ASN A 189 -18.65 -21.12 11.04
CA ASN A 189 -18.04 -21.12 9.71
C ASN A 189 -18.47 -19.92 8.85
N ASN A 190 -19.08 -18.89 9.44
CA ASN A 190 -19.51 -17.72 8.69
C ASN A 190 -18.33 -17.12 7.88
N LEU A 191 -18.48 -16.99 6.57
CA LEU A 191 -17.41 -16.54 5.66
C LEU A 191 -16.87 -15.15 6.02
N THR A 192 -17.70 -14.26 6.53
CA THR A 192 -17.29 -12.92 7.01
C THR A 192 -16.42 -13.00 8.26
N LEU A 193 -16.75 -13.89 9.20
CA LEU A 193 -15.90 -14.16 10.36
C LEU A 193 -14.53 -14.71 9.94
N LEU A 194 -14.53 -15.70 9.04
CA LEU A 194 -13.29 -16.32 8.56
C LEU A 194 -12.42 -15.31 7.81
N ALA A 195 -13.04 -14.46 6.98
CA ALA A 195 -12.44 -13.32 6.31
C ALA A 195 -11.74 -12.37 7.28
N TYR A 196 -12.42 -11.94 8.34
CA TYR A 196 -11.85 -11.06 9.36
C TYR A 196 -10.72 -11.73 10.16
N LYS A 197 -10.83 -13.03 10.46
CA LYS A 197 -9.73 -13.79 11.08
C LYS A 197 -8.48 -13.78 10.19
N GLN A 198 -8.65 -13.95 8.87
CA GLN A 198 -7.55 -13.89 7.92
C GLN A 198 -6.92 -12.50 7.86
N ASN A 199 -7.73 -11.44 7.73
CA ASN A 199 -7.24 -10.06 7.71
C ASN A 199 -6.44 -9.73 8.98
N LEU A 200 -6.96 -10.11 10.16
CA LEU A 200 -6.30 -9.85 11.43
C LEU A 200 -4.96 -10.60 11.56
N ALA A 201 -4.90 -11.85 11.10
CA ALA A 201 -3.67 -12.63 11.10
C ALA A 201 -2.61 -12.01 10.18
N TRP A 202 -3.03 -11.60 8.98
CA TRP A 202 -2.17 -10.91 8.02
C TRP A 202 -1.62 -9.58 8.58
N TRP A 203 -2.46 -8.77 9.21
CA TRP A 203 -2.02 -7.51 9.82
C TRP A 203 -1.04 -7.72 10.98
N LYS A 204 -1.26 -8.76 11.80
CA LYS A 204 -0.29 -9.17 12.84
C LYS A 204 1.05 -9.55 12.22
N PHE A 205 1.04 -10.28 11.11
CA PHE A 205 2.25 -10.63 10.36
C PHE A 205 2.97 -9.37 9.87
N LEU A 206 2.26 -8.44 9.22
CA LEU A 206 2.85 -7.20 8.71
C LEU A 206 3.44 -6.31 9.81
N LEU A 207 2.74 -6.13 10.92
CA LEU A 207 3.23 -5.34 12.05
C LEU A 207 4.41 -6.01 12.74
N GLY A 208 4.35 -7.34 12.95
CA GLY A 208 5.49 -8.10 13.46
C GLY A 208 6.71 -8.03 12.54
N ALA A 209 6.49 -8.05 11.21
CA ALA A 209 7.54 -7.85 10.22
C ALA A 209 8.17 -6.46 10.28
N ARG A 210 7.39 -5.44 10.64
CA ARG A 210 7.88 -4.07 10.81
C ARG A 210 8.63 -3.88 12.14
N GLU A 211 8.12 -4.44 13.23
CA GLU A 211 8.67 -4.25 14.57
C GLU A 211 9.90 -5.12 14.84
N ASN A 212 9.85 -6.39 14.43
CA ASN A 212 10.94 -7.33 14.64
C ASN A 212 10.98 -8.40 13.51
N PRO A 213 11.66 -8.07 12.39
CA PRO A 213 11.77 -8.99 11.26
C PRO A 213 12.38 -10.36 11.59
N ALA A 214 13.16 -10.47 12.67
CA ALA A 214 13.78 -11.72 13.08
C ALA A 214 12.75 -12.69 13.70
N ASN A 215 11.72 -12.17 14.38
CA ASN A 215 10.77 -12.95 15.20
C ASN A 215 9.34 -12.94 14.66
N ILE A 216 9.18 -12.83 13.34
CA ILE A 216 7.85 -12.83 12.72
C ILE A 216 7.19 -14.21 12.89
N THR A 217 6.01 -14.22 13.50
CA THR A 217 5.18 -15.41 13.62
C THR A 217 4.33 -15.57 12.37
N GLN A 218 4.24 -16.80 11.85
CA GLN A 218 3.38 -17.11 10.71
C GLN A 218 1.93 -17.12 11.16
N SER A 219 1.02 -16.66 10.30
CA SER A 219 -0.41 -16.73 10.56
C SER A 219 -0.92 -18.17 10.61
N ASP A 220 -1.76 -18.49 11.59
CA ASP A 220 -2.49 -19.74 11.63
C ASP A 220 -3.76 -19.65 10.76
N PHE A 221 -3.73 -20.33 9.61
CA PHE A 221 -4.89 -20.43 8.71
C PHE A 221 -5.61 -21.78 8.80
N SER A 222 -5.39 -22.60 9.83
CA SER A 222 -6.03 -23.90 10.00
C SER A 222 -7.57 -23.82 10.06
N PHE A 223 -8.11 -22.65 10.46
CA PHE A 223 -9.55 -22.39 10.43
C PHE A 223 -10.15 -22.44 9.02
N SER A 224 -9.39 -22.03 7.99
CA SER A 224 -9.86 -22.06 6.60
C SER A 224 -10.00 -23.50 6.07
N GLU A 225 -9.08 -24.38 6.45
CA GLU A 225 -9.11 -25.80 6.10
C GLU A 225 -10.30 -26.50 6.78
N LYS A 226 -10.54 -26.21 8.06
CA LYS A 226 -11.70 -26.74 8.81
C LYS A 226 -13.00 -26.31 8.15
N ALA A 227 -13.12 -25.03 7.77
CA ALA A 227 -14.30 -24.50 7.10
C ALA A 227 -14.53 -25.13 5.72
N PHE A 228 -13.46 -25.35 4.95
CA PHE A 228 -13.54 -26.03 3.65
C PHE A 228 -13.91 -27.52 3.78
N LYS A 229 -13.33 -28.23 4.76
CA LYS A 229 -13.70 -29.63 5.06
C LYS A 229 -15.17 -29.77 5.48
N ALA A 230 -15.71 -28.78 6.18
CA ALA A 230 -17.13 -28.74 6.53
C ALA A 230 -18.04 -28.43 5.32
N ASN A 231 -17.51 -27.77 4.28
CA ASN A 231 -18.26 -27.33 3.11
C ASN A 231 -17.53 -27.65 1.77
N PRO A 232 -17.19 -28.91 1.49
CA PRO A 232 -16.23 -29.26 0.42
C PRO A 232 -16.74 -28.98 -0.99
N ASN A 233 -18.06 -28.89 -1.16
CA ASN A 233 -18.70 -28.64 -2.46
C ASN A 233 -18.93 -27.14 -2.72
N SER A 234 -18.69 -26.27 -1.74
CA SER A 234 -18.92 -24.84 -1.92
C SER A 234 -17.72 -24.17 -2.58
N ILE A 235 -17.96 -23.52 -3.73
CA ILE A 235 -16.96 -22.73 -4.43
C ILE A 235 -16.38 -21.63 -3.52
N ALA A 236 -17.22 -20.96 -2.72
CA ALA A 236 -16.78 -19.89 -1.83
C ALA A 236 -15.78 -20.36 -0.76
N TYR A 237 -16.07 -21.44 -0.03
CA TYR A 237 -15.16 -22.01 0.97
C TYR A 237 -13.89 -22.59 0.34
N GLY A 238 -13.98 -23.26 -0.82
CA GLY A 238 -12.80 -23.73 -1.53
C GLY A 238 -11.92 -22.57 -2.02
N HIS A 239 -12.53 -21.52 -2.55
CA HIS A 239 -11.84 -20.29 -2.94
C HIS A 239 -11.14 -19.68 -1.73
N PHE A 240 -11.84 -19.52 -0.60
CA PHE A 240 -11.28 -18.98 0.65
C PHE A 240 -10.12 -19.81 1.20
N TYR A 241 -10.23 -21.14 1.21
CA TYR A 241 -9.16 -22.02 1.66
C TYR A 241 -7.90 -21.88 0.80
N TYR A 242 -8.03 -22.01 -0.52
CA TYR A 242 -6.87 -21.92 -1.41
C TYR A 242 -6.28 -20.52 -1.48
N TYR A 243 -7.10 -19.50 -1.23
CA TYR A 243 -6.65 -18.14 -0.97
C TYR A 243 -5.79 -18.03 0.31
N CYS A 244 -6.19 -18.67 1.42
CA CYS A 244 -5.37 -18.71 2.62
C CYS A 244 -4.06 -19.50 2.39
N VAL A 245 -4.08 -20.53 1.54
CA VAL A 245 -2.88 -21.26 1.11
C VAL A 245 -1.90 -20.34 0.36
N THR A 246 -2.38 -19.50 -0.55
CA THR A 246 -1.52 -18.55 -1.28
C THR A 246 -0.99 -17.45 -0.37
N ALA A 247 -1.82 -16.87 0.50
CA ALA A 247 -1.40 -15.89 1.50
C ALA A 247 -0.31 -16.45 2.43
N SER A 248 -0.50 -17.68 2.93
CA SER A 248 0.48 -18.38 3.76
C SER A 248 1.81 -18.67 3.04
N SER A 249 1.76 -18.99 1.74
CA SER A 249 2.97 -19.12 0.90
C SER A 249 3.75 -17.81 0.84
N TYR A 250 3.03 -16.70 0.72
CA TYR A 250 3.63 -15.38 0.71
C TYR A 250 4.24 -15.00 2.06
N GLU A 251 3.56 -15.24 3.18
CA GLU A 251 4.13 -15.00 4.51
C GLU A 251 5.43 -15.77 4.71
N ASN A 252 5.47 -17.03 4.27
CA ASN A 252 6.68 -17.85 4.30
C ASN A 252 7.80 -17.25 3.47
N MET A 253 7.50 -16.80 2.24
CA MET A 253 8.44 -16.09 1.40
C MET A 253 8.97 -14.83 2.08
N ALA A 254 8.07 -13.94 2.51
CA ALA A 254 8.40 -12.66 3.11
C ALA A 254 9.23 -12.86 4.39
N LYS A 255 8.84 -13.78 5.26
CA LYS A 255 9.61 -14.16 6.46
C LYS A 255 11.00 -14.66 6.08
N TRP A 256 11.10 -15.56 5.11
CA TRP A 256 12.39 -16.08 4.67
C TRP A 256 13.28 -14.96 4.11
N VAL A 257 12.74 -14.10 3.25
CA VAL A 257 13.44 -12.95 2.68
C VAL A 257 13.89 -12.00 3.79
N LEU A 258 13.05 -11.66 4.75
CA LEU A 258 13.40 -10.76 5.84
C LEU A 258 14.52 -11.35 6.71
N GLN A 259 14.43 -12.63 7.07
CA GLN A 259 15.42 -13.32 7.89
C GLN A 259 16.74 -13.60 7.15
N ASN A 260 16.73 -13.64 5.81
CA ASN A 260 17.91 -13.97 5.00
C ASN A 260 18.37 -12.81 4.12
N SER A 261 17.72 -11.65 4.16
CA SER A 261 17.98 -10.46 3.32
C SER A 261 19.46 -10.10 3.22
N LYS A 262 20.19 -10.26 4.33
CA LYS A 262 21.63 -10.01 4.43
C LYS A 262 22.48 -10.96 3.60
N LYS A 263 22.05 -12.22 3.46
CA LYS A 263 22.71 -13.32 2.75
C LYS A 263 22.29 -13.44 1.30
N ILE A 264 21.14 -12.86 0.93
CA ILE A 264 20.62 -12.99 -0.42
C ILE A 264 21.44 -12.14 -1.39
N ASN A 265 21.90 -12.76 -2.47
CA ASN A 265 22.54 -12.08 -3.58
C ASN A 265 21.47 -11.49 -4.51
N LYS A 266 21.75 -10.35 -5.15
CA LYS A 266 20.88 -9.70 -6.14
C LYS A 266 20.50 -10.61 -7.33
N ASN A 267 21.20 -11.73 -7.49
CA ASN A 267 20.99 -12.69 -8.56
C ASN A 267 20.24 -13.96 -8.11
N ASP A 268 19.96 -14.12 -6.82
CA ASP A 268 19.26 -15.31 -6.33
C ASP A 268 17.80 -15.31 -6.80
N ASN A 269 17.34 -16.46 -7.30
CA ASN A 269 15.94 -16.66 -7.61
C ASN A 269 15.19 -17.10 -6.34
N TYR A 270 14.60 -16.12 -5.66
CA TYR A 270 13.86 -16.33 -4.42
C TYR A 270 12.80 -17.44 -4.53
N LEU A 271 12.11 -17.53 -5.67
CA LEU A 271 11.04 -18.50 -5.89
C LEU A 271 11.57 -19.93 -5.96
N GLU A 272 12.75 -20.15 -6.53
CA GLU A 272 13.41 -21.46 -6.54
C GLU A 272 13.85 -21.89 -5.14
N ILE A 273 14.44 -20.98 -4.37
CA ILE A 273 14.88 -21.26 -2.99
C ILE A 273 13.69 -21.65 -2.11
N ILE A 274 12.53 -21.02 -2.30
CA ILE A 274 11.32 -21.34 -1.54
C ILE A 274 10.76 -22.71 -1.95
N ARG A 275 10.79 -23.05 -3.24
CA ARG A 275 10.36 -24.38 -3.71
C ARG A 275 11.14 -25.52 -3.10
N GLU A 276 12.46 -25.38 -3.05
CA GLU A 276 13.33 -26.42 -2.52
C GLU A 276 13.04 -26.69 -1.04
N LYS A 277 12.65 -25.64 -0.30
CA LYS A 277 12.45 -25.69 1.15
C LYS A 277 11.06 -26.14 1.59
N ASP A 278 10.02 -25.97 0.76
CA ASP A 278 8.64 -26.27 1.16
C ASP A 278 7.87 -27.11 0.11
N LYS A 279 8.28 -28.38 -0.06
CA LYS A 279 7.64 -29.34 -0.98
C LYS A 279 6.14 -29.52 -0.72
N ASN A 280 5.73 -29.47 0.56
CA ASN A 280 4.32 -29.56 0.94
C ASN A 280 3.53 -28.36 0.41
N ARG A 281 4.10 -27.16 0.46
CA ARG A 281 3.45 -25.98 -0.12
C ARG A 281 3.28 -26.06 -1.62
N ILE A 282 4.27 -26.60 -2.34
CA ILE A 282 4.16 -26.80 -3.79
C ILE A 282 3.02 -27.76 -4.12
N LYS A 283 2.80 -28.79 -3.31
CA LYS A 283 1.63 -29.66 -3.45
C LYS A 283 0.32 -28.87 -3.27
N LEU A 284 0.19 -28.10 -2.20
CA LEU A 284 -1.01 -27.29 -1.93
C LEU A 284 -1.27 -26.22 -3.01
N LEU A 285 -0.21 -25.61 -3.57
CA LEU A 285 -0.33 -24.66 -4.67
C LEU A 285 -0.81 -25.31 -5.97
N LYS A 286 -0.41 -26.56 -6.24
CA LYS A 286 -0.95 -27.34 -7.38
C LYS A 286 -2.41 -27.72 -7.16
N GLU A 287 -2.80 -28.02 -5.92
CA GLU A 287 -4.22 -28.24 -5.59
C GLU A 287 -5.03 -26.94 -5.77
N ALA A 288 -4.48 -25.79 -5.38
CA ALA A 288 -5.08 -24.47 -5.61
C ALA A 288 -5.25 -24.18 -7.11
N GLU A 289 -4.21 -24.42 -7.92
CA GLU A 289 -4.25 -24.31 -9.38
C GLU A 289 -5.42 -25.11 -9.96
N GLN A 290 -5.50 -26.41 -9.63
CA GLN A 290 -6.55 -27.29 -10.12
C GLN A 290 -7.95 -26.82 -9.69
N PHE A 291 -8.09 -26.38 -8.44
CA PHE A 291 -9.35 -25.87 -7.93
C PHE A 291 -9.81 -24.61 -8.67
N PHE A 292 -8.94 -23.61 -8.82
CA PHE A 292 -9.30 -22.36 -9.49
C PHE A 292 -9.65 -22.62 -10.95
N LEU A 293 -8.84 -23.38 -11.69
CA LEU A 293 -9.13 -23.70 -13.10
C LEU A 293 -10.47 -24.42 -13.28
N LYS A 294 -10.80 -25.38 -12.40
CA LYS A 294 -12.07 -26.13 -12.46
C LYS A 294 -13.31 -25.26 -12.20
N ASN A 295 -13.17 -24.22 -11.38
CA ASN A 295 -14.31 -23.41 -10.91
C ASN A 295 -14.39 -22.03 -11.55
N LEU A 296 -13.37 -21.62 -12.31
CA LEU A 296 -13.25 -20.27 -12.87
C LEU A 296 -14.46 -19.84 -13.70
N ASP A 297 -15.00 -20.74 -14.52
CA ASP A 297 -16.14 -20.44 -15.39
C ASP A 297 -17.50 -20.56 -14.69
N LYS A 298 -17.52 -21.11 -13.47
CA LYS A 298 -18.74 -21.25 -12.64
C LYS A 298 -18.89 -20.12 -11.63
N ALA A 299 -17.82 -19.37 -11.39
CA ALA A 299 -17.78 -18.31 -10.40
C ALA A 299 -18.54 -17.06 -10.90
N PRO A 300 -19.25 -16.33 -10.01
CA PRO A 300 -19.73 -14.97 -10.29
C PRO A 300 -18.61 -14.06 -10.80
N LYS A 301 -18.97 -13.01 -11.55
CA LYS A 301 -17.99 -12.11 -12.19
C LYS A 301 -16.93 -11.57 -11.22
N SER A 302 -17.34 -11.08 -10.05
CA SER A 302 -16.40 -10.56 -9.04
C SER A 302 -15.44 -11.65 -8.57
N GLN A 303 -15.97 -12.82 -8.18
CA GLN A 303 -15.16 -13.96 -7.75
C GLN A 303 -14.20 -14.46 -8.85
N LYS A 304 -14.61 -14.40 -10.12
CA LYS A 304 -13.78 -14.79 -11.27
C LYS A 304 -12.52 -13.92 -11.36
N THR A 305 -12.63 -12.59 -11.19
CA THR A 305 -11.48 -11.68 -11.17
C THR A 305 -10.48 -12.07 -10.08
N TYR A 306 -10.94 -12.37 -8.87
CA TYR A 306 -10.06 -12.82 -7.78
C TYR A 306 -9.44 -14.19 -8.02
N MET A 307 -10.17 -15.13 -8.60
CA MET A 307 -9.61 -16.43 -8.97
C MET A 307 -8.51 -16.29 -10.02
N LEU A 308 -8.67 -15.41 -11.02
CA LEU A 308 -7.62 -15.09 -11.99
C LEU A 308 -6.40 -14.49 -11.31
N ASN A 309 -6.61 -13.53 -10.40
CA ASN A 309 -5.53 -12.92 -9.63
C ASN A 309 -4.78 -13.97 -8.79
N ASN A 310 -5.50 -14.83 -8.08
CA ASN A 310 -4.93 -15.93 -7.28
C ASN A 310 -4.21 -16.96 -8.16
N LEU A 311 -4.70 -17.26 -9.37
CA LEU A 311 -3.98 -18.08 -10.35
C LEU A 311 -2.66 -17.44 -10.76
N GLY A 312 -2.64 -16.12 -11.00
CA GLY A 312 -1.41 -15.37 -11.27
C GLY A 312 -0.37 -15.58 -10.18
N VAL A 313 -0.79 -15.49 -8.92
CA VAL A 313 0.04 -15.70 -7.72
C VAL A 313 0.50 -17.16 -7.58
N VAL A 314 -0.41 -18.12 -7.78
CA VAL A 314 -0.07 -19.56 -7.75
C VAL A 314 1.01 -19.85 -8.79
N TYR A 315 0.84 -19.38 -10.02
CA TYR A 315 1.85 -19.59 -11.07
C TYR A 315 3.15 -18.85 -10.79
N ALA A 316 3.14 -17.70 -10.13
CA ALA A 316 4.34 -17.05 -9.63
C ALA A 316 5.11 -17.95 -8.65
N PHE A 317 4.45 -18.50 -7.64
CA PHE A 317 5.09 -19.43 -6.70
C PHE A 317 5.54 -20.76 -7.37
N LEU A 318 4.87 -21.15 -8.45
CA LEU A 318 5.28 -22.26 -9.31
C LEU A 318 6.32 -21.84 -10.39
N ALA A 319 6.80 -20.58 -10.38
CA ALA A 319 7.73 -19.93 -11.33
C ALA A 319 7.45 -20.31 -12.77
N ASN A 320 6.16 -20.21 -13.08
CA ASN A 320 5.68 -20.07 -14.43
C ASN A 320 5.31 -18.60 -14.62
N SER A 321 6.33 -17.76 -14.82
CA SER A 321 6.18 -16.31 -14.96
C SER A 321 5.29 -15.92 -16.14
N GLN A 322 5.34 -16.69 -17.23
CA GLN A 322 4.48 -16.51 -18.39
C GLN A 322 3.01 -16.68 -18.03
N LYS A 323 2.63 -17.81 -17.42
CA LYS A 323 1.23 -18.03 -16.99
C LYS A 323 0.82 -17.06 -15.88
N SER A 324 1.73 -16.76 -14.96
CA SER A 324 1.48 -15.77 -13.92
C SER A 324 1.01 -14.46 -14.54
N THR A 325 1.80 -13.94 -15.50
CA THR A 325 1.48 -12.72 -16.26
C THR A 325 0.18 -12.84 -17.05
N GLU A 326 -0.07 -13.97 -17.72
CA GLU A 326 -1.31 -14.22 -18.47
C GLU A 326 -2.56 -14.12 -17.58
N TYR A 327 -2.58 -14.81 -16.43
CA TYR A 327 -3.73 -14.82 -15.53
C TYR A 327 -3.94 -13.49 -14.84
N PHE A 328 -2.83 -12.84 -14.53
CA PHE A 328 -2.83 -11.45 -14.17
C PHE A 328 -3.55 -10.63 -15.26
N GLU A 329 -3.06 -10.56 -16.50
CA GLU A 329 -3.67 -9.77 -17.57
C GLU A 329 -5.17 -10.02 -17.77
N LYS A 330 -5.62 -11.27 -17.61
CA LYS A 330 -7.05 -11.61 -17.64
C LYS A 330 -7.82 -10.94 -16.50
N ALA A 331 -7.29 -10.93 -15.28
CA ALA A 331 -7.92 -10.26 -14.13
C ALA A 331 -8.05 -8.75 -14.38
N TRP A 332 -7.00 -8.13 -14.94
CA TRP A 332 -7.03 -6.71 -15.33
C TRP A 332 -8.14 -6.39 -16.31
N GLN A 333 -8.26 -7.19 -17.37
CA GLN A 333 -9.24 -6.97 -18.43
C GLN A 333 -10.67 -7.05 -17.89
N MET A 334 -10.91 -7.74 -16.78
CA MET A 334 -12.24 -7.89 -16.17
C MET A 334 -12.69 -6.68 -15.35
N GLU A 335 -11.83 -6.11 -14.51
CA GLU A 335 -12.23 -5.05 -13.57
C GLU A 335 -11.37 -3.78 -13.59
N LYS A 336 -10.27 -3.76 -14.36
CA LYS A 336 -9.31 -2.64 -14.40
C LYS A 336 -8.88 -2.16 -12.99
N THR A 337 -8.80 -3.09 -12.03
CA THR A 337 -8.56 -2.75 -10.62
C THR A 337 -7.09 -2.47 -10.36
N LYS A 338 -6.81 -1.41 -9.61
CA LYS A 338 -5.45 -0.95 -9.23
C LYS A 338 -4.52 -2.10 -8.81
N ASN A 339 -5.02 -3.03 -7.99
CA ASN A 339 -4.31 -4.20 -7.43
C ASN A 339 -3.61 -5.06 -8.50
N PHE A 340 -4.16 -5.07 -9.69
CA PHE A 340 -3.63 -5.80 -10.82
C PHE A 340 -2.23 -5.32 -11.25
N ILE A 341 -2.12 -4.01 -11.46
CA ILE A 341 -0.90 -3.37 -11.94
C ILE A 341 0.20 -3.56 -10.89
N GLU A 342 -0.17 -3.46 -9.61
CA GLU A 342 0.72 -3.69 -8.48
C GLU A 342 1.29 -5.12 -8.48
N ALA A 343 0.44 -6.13 -8.69
CA ALA A 343 0.87 -7.53 -8.79
C ALA A 343 1.77 -7.78 -10.01
N THR A 344 1.45 -7.23 -11.18
CA THR A 344 2.26 -7.39 -12.40
C THR A 344 3.59 -6.64 -12.32
N ILE A 345 3.63 -5.46 -11.72
CA ILE A 345 4.88 -4.73 -11.47
C ILE A 345 5.78 -5.51 -10.53
N LEU A 346 5.20 -6.06 -9.46
CA LEU A 346 5.95 -6.80 -8.47
C LEU A 346 6.52 -8.09 -9.06
N MET A 347 5.73 -8.83 -9.84
CA MET A 347 6.21 -10.01 -10.53
C MET A 347 7.24 -9.69 -11.62
N SER A 348 6.99 -8.66 -12.42
CA SER A 348 7.97 -8.20 -13.41
C SER A 348 9.25 -7.70 -12.75
N GLY A 349 9.18 -7.15 -11.54
CA GLY A 349 10.35 -6.76 -10.74
C GLY A 349 11.12 -7.97 -10.21
N ILE A 350 10.42 -8.97 -9.67
CA ILE A 350 11.02 -10.23 -9.20
C ILE A 350 11.73 -10.95 -10.36
N ASP A 351 11.06 -11.04 -11.52
CA ASP A 351 11.59 -11.71 -12.71
C ASP A 351 12.46 -10.80 -13.59
N LYS A 352 12.72 -9.56 -13.15
CA LYS A 352 13.50 -8.52 -13.87
C LYS A 352 12.99 -8.24 -15.30
N GLN A 353 11.71 -8.46 -15.56
CA GLN A 353 11.01 -8.17 -16.81
C GLN A 353 10.57 -6.70 -16.89
N TRP A 354 11.53 -5.77 -16.80
CA TRP A 354 11.26 -4.33 -16.71
C TRP A 354 10.47 -3.75 -17.89
N ILE A 355 10.62 -4.33 -19.09
CA ILE A 355 9.87 -3.93 -20.29
C ILE A 355 8.36 -4.21 -20.11
N THR A 356 8.03 -5.36 -19.52
CA THR A 356 6.65 -5.74 -19.21
C THR A 356 6.07 -4.81 -18.15
N ALA A 357 6.82 -4.55 -17.07
CA ALA A 357 6.43 -3.61 -16.02
C ALA A 357 6.14 -2.20 -16.59
N GLU A 358 7.05 -1.69 -17.41
CA GLU A 358 6.94 -0.38 -18.09
C GLU A 358 5.67 -0.28 -18.92
N LYS A 359 5.37 -1.30 -19.75
CA LYS A 359 4.16 -1.35 -20.57
C LYS A 359 2.89 -1.23 -19.70
N TYR A 360 2.81 -2.00 -18.62
CA TYR A 360 1.63 -1.98 -17.74
C TYR A 360 1.48 -0.67 -16.98
N LEU A 361 2.58 -0.11 -16.48
CA LEU A 361 2.61 1.20 -15.84
C LEU A 361 2.14 2.31 -16.78
N GLN A 362 2.59 2.29 -18.04
CA GLN A 362 2.17 3.26 -19.05
C GLN A 362 0.68 3.11 -19.38
N GLN A 363 0.19 1.88 -19.53
CA GLN A 363 -1.23 1.62 -19.74
C GLN A 363 -2.06 2.13 -18.56
N ALA A 364 -1.64 1.85 -17.33
CA ALA A 364 -2.29 2.33 -16.11
C ALA A 364 -2.36 3.86 -16.04
N LEU A 365 -1.26 4.53 -16.36
CA LEU A 365 -1.19 5.99 -16.39
C LEU A 365 -2.01 6.61 -17.53
N SER A 366 -2.31 5.87 -18.60
CA SER A 366 -3.24 6.34 -19.63
C SER A 366 -4.68 6.44 -19.10
N GLU A 367 -5.03 5.64 -18.09
CA GLU A 367 -6.33 5.67 -17.42
C GLU A 367 -6.34 6.63 -16.23
N ASN A 368 -5.25 6.70 -15.46
CA ASN A 368 -5.07 7.63 -14.35
C ASN A 368 -3.69 8.31 -14.40
N PRO A 369 -3.55 9.45 -15.12
CA PRO A 369 -2.27 10.12 -15.34
C PRO A 369 -1.59 10.68 -14.08
N GLN A 370 -2.32 10.77 -12.96
CA GLN A 370 -1.84 11.36 -11.70
C GLN A 370 -1.55 10.29 -10.63
N GLU A 371 -1.53 9.00 -10.99
CA GLU A 371 -1.23 7.94 -10.03
C GLU A 371 0.25 7.95 -9.64
N LEU A 372 0.54 8.45 -8.44
CA LEU A 372 1.88 8.73 -7.96
C LEU A 372 2.77 7.48 -7.89
N GLN A 373 2.23 6.35 -7.44
CA GLN A 373 2.96 5.08 -7.34
C GLN A 373 3.44 4.61 -8.71
N HIS A 374 2.60 4.73 -9.75
CA HIS A 374 2.96 4.33 -11.10
C HIS A 374 4.05 5.25 -11.68
N LEU A 375 3.91 6.57 -11.48
CA LEU A 375 4.93 7.54 -11.90
C LEU A 375 6.28 7.28 -11.21
N ALA A 376 6.28 7.07 -9.90
CA ALA A 376 7.48 6.80 -9.11
C ALA A 376 8.20 5.52 -9.58
N MET A 377 7.44 4.48 -9.94
CA MET A 377 8.02 3.23 -10.46
C MET A 377 8.60 3.41 -11.86
N LEU A 378 7.95 4.17 -12.75
CA LEU A 378 8.54 4.49 -14.06
C LEU A 378 9.84 5.28 -13.91
N ILE A 379 9.91 6.23 -12.97
CA ILE A 379 11.13 6.96 -12.65
C ILE A 379 12.25 6.01 -12.21
N LEU A 380 11.96 5.05 -11.32
CA LEU A 380 12.93 4.03 -10.92
C LEU A 380 13.42 3.20 -12.12
N ILE A 381 12.50 2.76 -12.99
CA ILE A 381 12.83 1.99 -14.20
C ILE A 381 13.74 2.80 -15.13
N TYR A 382 13.39 4.05 -15.43
CA TYR A 382 14.14 4.89 -16.38
C TYR A 382 15.42 5.51 -15.84
N ASP A 383 15.65 5.48 -14.53
CA ASP A 383 16.93 5.90 -13.96
C ASP A 383 17.88 4.73 -13.76
N GLU A 384 17.40 3.60 -13.25
CA GLU A 384 18.28 2.50 -12.82
C GLU A 384 18.31 1.29 -13.74
N LYS A 385 17.19 0.98 -14.44
CA LYS A 385 17.02 -0.32 -15.12
C LYS A 385 17.08 -0.20 -16.64
N LYS A 386 16.51 0.87 -17.18
CA LYS A 386 16.45 1.20 -18.61
C LYS A 386 16.66 2.71 -18.80
N PRO A 387 17.90 3.21 -18.65
CA PRO A 387 18.20 4.65 -18.70
C PRO A 387 17.54 5.36 -19.89
N ASN A 388 16.62 6.28 -19.61
CA ASN A 388 16.00 7.17 -20.60
C ASN A 388 15.77 8.56 -19.99
N PRO A 389 16.72 9.50 -20.16
CA PRO A 389 16.66 10.82 -19.52
C PRO A 389 15.43 11.64 -19.89
N GLU A 390 14.92 11.50 -21.12
CA GLU A 390 13.76 12.26 -21.60
C GLU A 390 12.48 11.81 -20.91
N LEU A 391 12.24 10.49 -20.86
CA LEU A 391 11.09 9.93 -20.17
C LEU A 391 11.18 10.13 -18.65
N LEU A 392 12.38 9.99 -18.09
CA LEU A 392 12.64 10.29 -16.68
C LEU A 392 12.25 11.74 -16.34
N LYS A 393 12.73 12.72 -17.11
CA LYS A 393 12.36 14.13 -16.93
C LYS A 393 10.86 14.37 -17.10
N LYS A 394 10.23 13.73 -18.08
CA LYS A 394 8.77 13.80 -18.30
C LYS A 394 8.00 13.36 -17.05
N TYR A 395 8.30 12.18 -16.50
CA TYR A 395 7.56 11.65 -15.35
C TYR A 395 7.86 12.39 -14.05
N VAL A 396 9.09 12.86 -13.83
CA VAL A 396 9.41 13.75 -12.70
C VAL A 396 8.58 15.04 -12.77
N THR A 397 8.47 15.65 -13.96
CA THR A 397 7.67 16.87 -14.17
C THR A 397 6.19 16.61 -13.86
N GLN A 398 5.67 15.45 -14.26
CA GLN A 398 4.29 15.05 -13.92
C GLN A 398 4.08 14.91 -12.41
N ILE A 399 5.00 14.28 -11.68
CA ILE A 399 4.92 14.19 -10.20
C ILE A 399 4.98 15.57 -9.55
N GLU A 400 5.83 16.48 -10.05
CA GLU A 400 5.94 17.84 -9.52
C GLU A 400 4.61 18.61 -9.62
N GLN A 401 3.84 18.37 -10.69
CA GLN A 401 2.52 18.96 -10.93
C GLN A 401 1.39 18.38 -10.06
N ILE A 402 1.58 17.22 -9.43
CA ILE A 402 0.59 16.67 -8.49
C ILE A 402 0.66 17.51 -7.21
N GLY A 403 -0.38 18.31 -6.94
CA GLY A 403 -0.45 19.24 -5.80
C GLY A 403 -0.59 18.59 -4.42
N SER A 404 -0.05 17.39 -4.19
CA SER A 404 -0.16 16.68 -2.91
C SER A 404 1.07 16.88 -2.01
N SER A 405 0.83 16.93 -0.70
CA SER A 405 1.86 16.81 0.34
C SER A 405 2.25 15.35 0.60
N ASP A 406 2.16 14.50 -0.43
CA ASP A 406 2.37 13.06 -0.30
C ASP A 406 3.86 12.74 0.00
N GLU A 407 4.09 11.86 0.96
CA GLU A 407 5.42 11.48 1.41
C GLU A 407 6.25 10.83 0.29
N LEU A 408 5.64 9.97 -0.53
CA LEU A 408 6.30 9.31 -1.66
C LEU A 408 6.73 10.35 -2.70
N ARG A 409 5.86 11.32 -3.00
CA ARG A 409 6.16 12.43 -3.93
C ARG A 409 7.38 13.19 -3.45
N SER A 410 7.37 13.64 -2.20
CA SER A 410 8.47 14.41 -1.62
C SER A 410 9.79 13.62 -1.63
N LYS A 411 9.77 12.32 -1.30
CA LYS A 411 10.97 11.46 -1.37
C LYS A 411 11.50 11.32 -2.80
N VAL A 412 10.64 11.04 -3.78
CA VAL A 412 11.06 10.86 -5.18
C VAL A 412 11.67 12.15 -5.73
N LEU A 413 11.02 13.30 -5.50
CA LEU A 413 11.49 14.60 -5.97
C LEU A 413 12.78 15.03 -5.24
N ALA A 414 12.91 14.74 -3.94
CA ALA A 414 14.16 14.97 -3.21
C ALA A 414 15.32 14.16 -3.82
N VAL A 415 15.15 12.85 -4.03
CA VAL A 415 16.19 11.99 -4.62
C VAL A 415 16.57 12.48 -6.02
N TRP A 416 15.60 12.80 -6.88
CA TRP A 416 15.88 13.34 -8.20
C TRP A 416 16.75 14.60 -8.13
N ASN A 417 16.36 15.59 -7.31
CA ASN A 417 17.10 16.85 -7.20
C ASN A 417 18.50 16.66 -6.58
N LEU A 418 18.66 15.74 -5.61
CA LEU A 418 19.97 15.36 -5.08
C LEU A 418 20.89 14.76 -6.16
N LYS A 419 20.35 13.89 -7.03
CA LYS A 419 21.09 13.31 -8.17
C LYS A 419 21.47 14.37 -9.20
N GLN A 420 20.61 15.37 -9.44
CA GLN A 420 20.87 16.51 -10.32
C GLN A 420 21.72 17.63 -9.66
N ASN A 421 22.17 17.43 -8.42
CA ASN A 421 22.90 18.43 -7.63
C ASN A 421 22.15 19.76 -7.43
N ASN A 422 20.81 19.72 -7.44
CA ASN A 422 19.96 20.87 -7.12
C ASN A 422 19.61 20.85 -5.62
N LEU A 423 20.53 21.33 -4.79
CA LEU A 423 20.41 21.22 -3.33
C LEU A 423 19.25 22.04 -2.77
N GLU A 424 18.97 23.22 -3.33
CA GLU A 424 17.86 24.08 -2.87
C GLU A 424 16.50 23.39 -3.06
N ARG A 425 16.24 22.82 -4.24
CA ARG A 425 15.01 22.06 -4.48
C ARG A 425 14.96 20.78 -3.65
N ALA A 426 16.09 20.11 -3.46
CA ALA A 426 16.14 18.92 -2.61
C ALA A 426 15.77 19.26 -1.15
N GLU A 427 16.28 20.37 -0.62
CA GLU A 427 15.96 20.87 0.73
C GLU A 427 14.46 21.08 0.89
N PHE A 428 13.86 21.83 -0.03
CA PHE A 428 12.41 22.09 -0.05
C PHE A 428 11.59 20.80 0.06
N TYR A 429 11.90 19.78 -0.77
CA TYR A 429 11.15 18.51 -0.71
C TYR A 429 11.44 17.69 0.54
N LEU A 430 12.65 17.76 1.12
CA LEU A 430 12.99 17.08 2.37
C LEU A 430 12.32 17.71 3.60
N GLU A 431 12.08 19.02 3.58
CA GLU A 431 11.34 19.74 4.63
C GLU A 431 9.85 19.39 4.65
N LEU A 432 9.27 19.00 3.51
CA LEU A 432 7.91 18.48 3.43
C LEU A 432 7.74 17.10 4.07
N LEU A 433 8.82 16.38 4.37
CA LEU A 433 8.76 15.05 4.99
C LEU A 433 8.59 15.15 6.52
N PRO A 434 7.78 14.27 7.13
CA PRO A 434 7.74 14.12 8.58
C PRO A 434 9.13 13.97 9.20
N GLU A 435 9.31 14.36 10.46
CA GLU A 435 10.64 14.43 11.11
C GLU A 435 11.41 13.10 11.00
N ASN A 436 10.73 11.98 11.24
CA ASN A 436 11.31 10.64 11.22
C ASN A 436 11.23 9.96 9.84
N SER A 437 10.78 10.65 8.80
CA SER A 437 10.77 10.15 7.43
C SER A 437 11.95 10.67 6.63
N GLY A 438 12.47 9.82 5.73
CA GLY A 438 13.53 10.17 4.80
C GLY A 438 14.88 10.45 5.46
N LEU A 439 15.13 9.90 6.66
CA LEU A 439 16.37 10.12 7.43
C LEU A 439 17.63 9.86 6.60
N PHE A 440 17.62 8.80 5.77
CA PHE A 440 18.74 8.49 4.87
C PHE A 440 18.99 9.61 3.84
N TYR A 441 17.93 10.17 3.25
CA TYR A 441 18.05 11.27 2.29
C TYR A 441 18.47 12.58 2.98
N LYS A 442 17.97 12.85 4.19
CA LYS A 442 18.37 13.99 5.03
C LYS A 442 19.85 13.89 5.43
N MET A 443 20.35 12.68 5.74
CA MET A 443 21.76 12.42 5.99
C MET A 443 22.62 12.73 4.76
N ILE A 444 22.28 12.17 3.59
CA ILE A 444 23.03 12.40 2.35
C ILE A 444 23.01 13.89 1.99
N PHE A 445 21.86 14.54 2.07
CA PHE A 445 21.71 15.98 1.83
C PHE A 445 22.63 16.82 2.74
N SER A 446 22.64 16.53 4.05
CA SER A 446 23.50 17.22 5.02
C SER A 446 24.98 17.06 4.68
N ALA A 447 25.39 15.85 4.28
CA ALA A 447 26.77 15.60 3.84
C ALA A 447 27.13 16.40 2.56
N LEU A 448 26.20 16.51 1.61
CA LEU A 448 26.43 17.31 0.39
C LEU A 448 26.57 18.81 0.68
N LYS A 449 25.90 19.33 1.71
CA LYS A 449 26.01 20.72 2.20
C LYS A 449 27.18 20.97 3.17
N ASP A 450 28.03 19.98 3.43
CA ASP A 450 29.07 20.04 4.47
C ASP A 450 28.54 20.29 5.90
N ASP A 451 27.28 19.94 6.17
CA ASP A 451 26.70 19.97 7.52
C ASP A 451 26.94 18.61 8.21
N THR A 452 28.15 18.43 8.73
CA THR A 452 28.58 17.21 9.42
C THR A 452 27.78 16.93 10.68
N THR A 453 27.36 17.97 11.40
CA THR A 453 26.59 17.81 12.64
C THR A 453 25.24 17.18 12.36
N SER A 454 24.49 17.70 11.37
CA SER A 454 23.23 17.11 10.96
C SER A 454 23.41 15.74 10.30
N ALA A 455 24.43 15.58 9.46
CA ALA A 455 24.72 14.30 8.82
C ALA A 455 24.98 13.19 9.86
N LYS A 456 25.79 13.47 10.88
CA LYS A 456 26.07 12.53 11.99
C LYS A 456 24.83 12.25 12.83
N LYS A 457 24.03 13.28 13.16
CA LYS A 457 22.76 13.13 13.88
C LYS A 457 21.81 12.18 13.15
N TYR A 458 21.63 12.35 11.84
CA TYR A 458 20.76 11.46 11.05
C TYR A 458 21.35 10.05 10.90
N PHE A 459 22.67 9.94 10.72
CA PHE A 459 23.35 8.65 10.71
C PHE A 459 23.16 7.88 12.02
N GLU A 460 23.33 8.51 13.17
CA GLU A 460 23.16 7.87 14.48
C GLU A 460 21.73 7.35 14.69
N LYS A 461 20.72 8.09 14.23
CA LYS A 461 19.32 7.62 14.24
C LYS A 461 19.16 6.35 13.39
N LEU A 462 19.63 6.36 12.14
CA LEU A 462 19.57 5.21 11.22
C LEU A 462 20.37 4.01 11.74
N TRP A 463 21.55 4.28 12.31
CA TRP A 463 22.45 3.25 12.84
C TRP A 463 21.89 2.59 14.10
N ALA A 464 21.07 3.29 14.87
CA ALA A 464 20.33 2.70 15.98
C ALA A 464 19.24 1.72 15.48
N GLU A 465 18.69 1.93 14.29
CA GLU A 465 17.66 1.09 13.68
C GLU A 465 18.25 -0.17 13.02
N ASP A 466 19.30 -0.04 12.19
CA ASP A 466 19.96 -1.20 11.55
C ASP A 466 21.48 -1.00 11.36
N LYS A 467 22.27 -1.59 12.25
CA LYS A 467 23.76 -1.53 12.20
C LYS A 467 24.38 -2.33 11.06
N GLU A 468 23.60 -3.21 10.43
CA GLU A 468 24.09 -4.12 9.38
C GLU A 468 23.62 -3.72 7.97
N ASP A 469 22.93 -2.59 7.84
CA ASP A 469 22.55 -2.04 6.54
C ASP A 469 23.82 -1.74 5.70
N LYS A 470 23.87 -2.32 4.50
CA LYS A 470 25.05 -2.26 3.62
C LYS A 470 25.32 -0.84 3.10
N ASP A 471 24.29 -0.04 2.90
CA ASP A 471 24.45 1.33 2.42
C ASP A 471 24.80 2.29 3.56
N LEU A 472 24.30 2.05 4.79
CA LEU A 472 24.78 2.74 5.99
C LEU A 472 26.24 2.40 6.30
N LEU A 473 26.65 1.14 6.18
CA LEU A 473 28.04 0.73 6.36
C LEU A 473 28.97 1.41 5.35
N LYS A 474 28.57 1.49 4.08
CA LYS A 474 29.31 2.24 3.06
C LYS A 474 29.31 3.73 3.35
N ALA A 475 28.18 4.32 3.74
CA ALA A 475 28.09 5.73 4.10
C ALA A 475 29.03 6.06 5.27
N LYS A 476 29.09 5.21 6.30
CA LYS A 476 30.04 5.33 7.41
C LYS A 476 31.49 5.36 6.93
N GLN A 477 31.85 4.44 6.04
CA GLN A 477 33.20 4.37 5.45
C GLN A 477 33.52 5.59 4.58
N ILE A 478 32.57 6.05 3.76
CA ILE A 478 32.74 7.21 2.88
C ILE A 478 32.87 8.50 3.70
N LEU A 479 32.02 8.68 4.72
CA LEU A 479 31.94 9.91 5.51
C LEU A 479 32.87 9.93 6.73
N ASN A 480 33.57 8.82 7.02
CA ASN A 480 34.44 8.66 8.19
C ASN A 480 33.73 8.95 9.53
N PHE A 481 32.51 8.42 9.71
CA PHE A 481 31.72 8.54 10.94
C PHE A 481 32.08 7.52 12.04
#